data_AF-A0A2R6QHV0-F1
#
_entry.id   AF-A0A2R6QHV0-F1
#
_cell.length_a   1.000
_cell.length_b   1.000
_cell.length_c   1.000
_cell.angle_alpha   90.00
_cell.angle_beta   90.00
_cell.angle_gamma   90.00
#
_symmetry.space_group_name_H-M   'P 1'
#
loop_
_entity.id
_entity.type
_entity.pdbx_description
1 polymer ?
#
loop_
_entity_poly.entity_id
_entity_poly.type
_entity_poly.pdbx_seq_one_letter_code
_entity_poly.pdbx_strand_id
1 'polypeptide(L)'
;MAFVVDVYVFRGMWEVLKGNVMMISSGGSDSMTRAQPILSAMCNKLYVFEGEHGAGSKIKMVTELLEGIHFVASVEAISLGAQAGIHPWILYDIISNAAGNSWVFKNLVPQLLRGVQTKHLLNTFVQSLEIVLDMAKSCTFPLPLLAVAHQQLIAGSSHSSGNDDAKLIKAWEKVYGVNITAAANEGTYSPEQLGNQLTAEANSVNRIGFIGLGAMGFGMATQLLKSNFCVLGYDVYHPTLSRFANEGGLVGSSPAEVSKDVDVLVIMVTNEAQAESVLFGDHGAISALPSGASIILASTVS
;
A
#
# COMPACT_ATOMS: atom_id res chain seq x y z
N MET A 1 -30.57 28.09 29.77
CA MET A 1 -30.45 26.71 29.25
C MET A 1 -29.10 26.59 28.56
N ALA A 2 -28.32 25.56 28.87
CA ALA A 2 -27.02 25.32 28.23
C ALA A 2 -27.19 24.32 27.09
N PHE A 3 -26.43 24.49 26.00
CA PHE A 3 -26.44 23.60 24.84
C PHE A 3 -25.12 22.83 24.78
N VAL A 4 -25.18 21.56 24.41
CA VAL A 4 -24.01 20.67 24.31
C VAL A 4 -23.90 20.14 22.89
N VAL A 5 -22.69 20.22 22.33
CA VAL A 5 -22.29 19.62 21.05
C VAL A 5 -21.12 18.70 21.32
N ASP A 6 -21.22 17.45 20.85
CA ASP A 6 -20.12 16.50 20.86
C ASP A 6 -19.20 16.77 19.67
N VAL A 7 -17.89 16.77 19.88
CA VAL A 7 -16.89 17.08 18.86
C VAL A 7 -15.71 16.11 18.95
N TYR A 8 -15.42 15.44 17.84
CA TYR A 8 -14.20 14.67 17.66
C TYR A 8 -13.24 15.41 16.71
N VAL A 9 -12.01 15.63 17.17
CA VAL A 9 -10.97 16.39 16.45
C VAL A 9 -9.86 15.45 16.01
N PHE A 10 -9.45 15.56 14.75
CA PHE A 10 -8.35 14.79 14.19
C PHE A 10 -7.61 15.61 13.13
N ARG A 11 -6.41 15.18 12.73
CA ARG A 11 -5.63 15.85 11.68
C ARG A 11 -5.87 15.19 10.34
N GLY A 12 -6.03 16.01 9.30
CA GLY A 12 -6.09 15.54 7.93
C GLY A 12 -4.76 14.90 7.51
N MET A 13 -4.85 13.74 6.86
CA MET A 13 -3.69 12.94 6.43
C MET A 13 -3.56 12.84 4.91
N TRP A 14 -4.62 13.15 4.18
CA TRP A 14 -4.63 13.26 2.72
C TRP A 14 -3.78 14.45 2.28
N GLU A 15 -3.12 14.36 1.13
CA GLU A 15 -2.16 15.34 0.61
C GLU A 15 -2.69 16.79 0.61
N VAL A 16 -3.91 17.01 0.10
CA VAL A 16 -4.63 18.31 0.10
C VAL A 16 -5.01 18.81 1.51
N LEU A 17 -5.08 17.92 2.52
CA LEU A 17 -5.53 18.23 3.88
C LEU A 17 -4.45 17.99 4.93
N LYS A 18 -3.20 17.76 4.53
CA LYS A 18 -2.14 17.31 5.42
C LYS A 18 -1.83 18.39 6.45
N GLY A 19 -1.99 18.06 7.73
CA GLY A 19 -1.76 18.99 8.85
C GLY A 19 -2.94 19.89 9.21
N ASN A 20 -3.97 19.92 8.37
CA ASN A 20 -5.21 20.65 8.63
C ASN A 20 -5.98 20.02 9.79
N VAL A 21 -6.61 20.86 10.61
CA VAL A 21 -7.50 20.42 11.69
C VAL A 21 -8.85 20.06 11.08
N MET A 22 -9.30 18.85 11.36
CA MET A 22 -10.57 18.30 10.91
C MET A 22 -11.45 18.05 12.14
N MET A 23 -12.74 18.34 12.04
CA MET A 23 -13.68 18.10 13.13
C MET A 23 -14.92 17.38 12.64
N ILE A 24 -15.40 16.45 13.46
CA ILE A 24 -16.73 15.86 13.36
C ILE A 24 -17.53 16.37 14.55
N SER A 25 -18.71 16.93 14.30
CA SER A 25 -19.61 17.41 15.35
C SER A 25 -20.97 16.74 15.28
N SER A 26 -21.58 16.52 16.44
CA SER A 26 -22.94 15.98 16.56
C SER A 26 -23.71 16.56 17.74
N GLY A 27 -25.02 16.70 17.56
CA GLY A 27 -25.94 17.19 18.58
C GLY A 27 -27.28 17.61 17.99
N GLY A 28 -28.21 18.01 18.87
CA GLY A 28 -29.51 18.52 18.47
C GLY A 28 -29.41 19.78 17.59
N SER A 29 -30.38 19.96 16.69
CA SER A 29 -30.38 21.02 15.67
C SER A 29 -30.11 22.41 16.27
N ASP A 30 -30.80 22.78 17.35
CA ASP A 30 -30.60 24.06 18.04
C ASP A 30 -29.18 24.27 18.61
N SER A 31 -28.53 23.20 19.08
CA SER A 31 -27.15 23.24 19.57
C SER A 31 -26.18 23.42 18.40
N MET A 32 -26.42 22.68 17.33
CA MET A 32 -25.58 22.69 16.13
C MET A 32 -25.61 24.05 15.43
N THR A 33 -26.79 24.63 15.19
CA THR A 33 -26.93 25.95 14.55
C THR A 33 -26.17 27.03 15.33
N ARG A 34 -26.18 26.98 16.67
CA ARG A 34 -25.45 27.95 17.51
C ARG A 34 -23.93 27.73 17.48
N ALA A 35 -23.48 26.48 17.53
CA ALA A 35 -22.05 26.17 17.60
C ALA A 35 -21.34 26.23 16.23
N GLN A 36 -22.08 26.05 15.13
CA GLN A 36 -21.51 25.87 13.79
C GLN A 36 -20.57 27.00 13.33
N PRO A 37 -20.84 28.30 13.58
CA PRO A 37 -19.90 29.37 13.20
C PRO A 37 -18.54 29.22 13.90
N ILE A 38 -18.54 28.86 15.18
CA ILE A 38 -17.32 28.66 15.96
C ILE A 38 -16.59 27.39 15.52
N LEU A 39 -17.32 26.28 15.37
CA LEU A 39 -16.74 25.02 14.90
C LEU A 39 -16.10 25.16 13.52
N SER A 40 -16.73 25.92 12.63
CA SER A 40 -16.20 26.18 11.28
C SER A 40 -14.95 27.06 11.30
N ALA A 41 -14.81 27.94 12.30
CA ALA A 41 -13.60 28.75 12.47
C ALA A 41 -12.45 27.96 13.12
N MET A 42 -12.75 26.91 13.89
CA MET A 42 -11.75 26.10 14.60
C MET A 42 -11.10 25.00 13.75
N CYS A 43 -11.60 24.75 12.54
CA CYS A 43 -11.11 23.68 11.68
C CYS A 43 -11.10 24.07 10.20
N ASN A 44 -10.27 23.41 9.41
CA ASN A 44 -10.25 23.58 7.96
C ASN A 44 -11.40 22.84 7.28
N LYS A 45 -11.93 21.80 7.94
CA LYS A 45 -13.07 21.02 7.47
C LYS A 45 -13.89 20.53 8.64
N LEU A 46 -15.18 20.82 8.58
CA LEU A 46 -16.18 20.38 9.54
C LEU A 46 -17.12 19.37 8.89
N TYR A 47 -17.34 18.24 9.55
CA TYR A 47 -18.42 17.29 9.24
C TYR A 47 -19.49 17.42 10.33
N VAL A 48 -20.74 17.64 9.92
CA VAL A 48 -21.86 17.86 10.83
C VAL A 48 -22.84 16.71 10.73
N PHE A 49 -23.17 16.10 11.87
CA PHE A 49 -24.21 15.08 11.99
C PHE A 49 -25.33 15.60 12.88
N GLU A 50 -26.52 15.80 12.32
CA GLU A 50 -27.71 16.17 13.10
C GLU A 50 -28.29 14.94 13.81
N GLY A 51 -28.56 15.03 15.11
CA GLY A 51 -29.16 13.94 15.88
C GLY A 51 -28.61 13.83 17.31
N GLU A 52 -28.70 12.62 17.88
CA GLU A 52 -28.14 12.33 19.20
C GLU A 52 -26.61 12.46 19.23
N HIS A 53 -26.07 12.76 20.41
CA HIS A 53 -24.64 12.87 20.65
C HIS A 53 -23.90 11.54 20.41
N GLY A 54 -22.60 11.62 20.12
CA GLY A 54 -21.72 10.45 20.05
C GLY A 54 -21.40 9.98 18.64
N ALA A 55 -21.82 10.70 17.57
CA ALA A 55 -21.39 10.37 16.22
C ALA A 55 -19.85 10.51 16.07
N GLY A 56 -19.25 11.50 16.75
CA GLY A 56 -17.81 11.67 16.78
C GLY A 56 -17.09 10.47 17.40
N SER A 57 -17.58 10.00 18.56
CA SER A 57 -17.04 8.80 19.21
C SER A 57 -17.21 7.54 18.36
N LYS A 58 -18.35 7.37 17.68
CA LYS A 58 -18.59 6.23 16.78
C LYS A 58 -17.63 6.22 15.58
N ILE A 59 -17.40 7.38 14.95
CA ILE A 59 -16.43 7.47 13.85
C ILE A 59 -15.01 7.19 14.36
N LYS A 60 -14.64 7.73 15.54
CA LYS A 60 -13.35 7.42 16.16
C LYS A 60 -13.17 5.90 16.34
N MET A 61 -14.19 5.21 16.85
CA MET A 61 -14.15 3.74 17.03
C MET A 61 -13.95 3.00 15.70
N VAL A 62 -14.60 3.43 14.62
CA VAL A 62 -14.38 2.83 13.28
C VAL A 62 -12.96 3.07 12.77
N THR A 63 -12.38 4.25 13.05
CA THR A 63 -10.99 4.54 12.72
C THR A 63 -10.03 3.68 13.55
N GLU A 64 -10.22 3.61 14.86
CA GLU A 64 -9.38 2.81 15.77
C GLU A 64 -9.44 1.31 15.42
N LEU A 65 -10.61 0.80 15.01
CA LEU A 65 -10.78 -0.55 14.45
C LEU A 65 -9.81 -0.80 13.30
N LEU A 66 -9.80 0.09 12.30
CA LEU A 66 -8.94 -0.04 11.12
C LEU A 66 -7.46 0.08 11.51
N GLU A 67 -7.11 1.03 12.37
CA GLU A 67 -5.74 1.23 12.81
C GLU A 67 -5.17 0.00 13.51
N GLY A 68 -5.95 -0.64 14.39
CA GLY A 68 -5.55 -1.87 15.08
C GLY A 68 -5.31 -3.04 14.13
N ILE A 69 -6.24 -3.27 13.18
CA ILE A 69 -6.09 -4.32 12.16
C ILE A 69 -4.87 -4.04 11.27
N HIS A 70 -4.74 -2.81 10.78
CA HIS A 70 -3.62 -2.43 9.92
C HIS A 70 -2.28 -2.54 10.64
N PHE A 71 -2.21 -2.28 11.95
CA PHE A 71 -0.98 -2.45 12.69
C PHE A 71 -0.53 -3.90 12.71
N VAL A 72 -1.42 -4.82 13.09
CA VAL A 72 -1.13 -6.26 13.11
C VAL A 72 -0.78 -6.77 11.71
N ALA A 73 -1.57 -6.41 10.70
CA ALA A 73 -1.29 -6.77 9.31
C ALA A 73 0.06 -6.23 8.82
N SER A 74 0.47 -5.03 9.26
CA SER A 74 1.77 -4.45 8.92
C SER A 74 2.92 -5.27 9.49
N VAL A 75 2.79 -5.77 10.73
CA VAL A 75 3.80 -6.65 11.34
C VAL A 75 3.88 -7.97 10.58
N GLU A 76 2.74 -8.61 10.31
CA GLU A 76 2.70 -9.85 9.53
C GLU A 76 3.36 -9.68 8.15
N ALA A 77 3.03 -8.61 7.43
CA ALA A 77 3.58 -8.33 6.11
C ALA A 77 5.10 -8.15 6.12
N ILE A 78 5.63 -7.38 7.09
CA ILE A 78 7.08 -7.17 7.23
C ILE A 78 7.79 -8.45 7.64
N SER A 79 7.23 -9.21 8.60
CA SER A 79 7.78 -10.49 9.03
C SER A 79 7.82 -11.50 7.89
N LEU A 80 6.75 -11.63 7.10
CA LEU A 80 6.71 -12.53 5.95
C LEU A 80 7.72 -12.14 4.89
N GLY A 81 7.79 -10.87 4.51
CA GLY A 81 8.75 -10.43 3.49
C GLY A 81 10.20 -10.59 3.94
N ALA A 82 10.49 -10.36 5.24
CA ALA A 82 11.80 -10.63 5.83
C ALA A 82 12.12 -12.14 5.81
N GLN A 83 11.15 -13.01 6.14
CA GLN A 83 11.29 -14.46 6.00
C GLN A 83 11.55 -14.89 4.56
N ALA A 84 10.98 -14.19 3.59
CA ALA A 84 11.21 -14.40 2.16
C ALA A 84 12.57 -13.85 1.67
N GLY A 85 13.41 -13.33 2.56
CA GLY A 85 14.75 -12.82 2.23
C GLY A 85 14.79 -11.39 1.71
N ILE A 86 13.69 -10.63 1.80
CA ILE A 86 13.65 -9.23 1.40
C ILE A 86 13.96 -8.34 2.61
N HIS A 87 14.93 -7.45 2.47
CA HIS A 87 15.33 -6.56 3.55
C HIS A 87 14.14 -5.68 4.03
N PRO A 88 13.86 -5.57 5.35
CA PRO A 88 12.67 -4.87 5.85
C PRO A 88 12.51 -3.42 5.42
N TRP A 89 13.62 -2.68 5.24
CA TRP A 89 13.55 -1.31 4.75
C TRP A 89 13.25 -1.21 3.25
N ILE A 90 13.60 -2.22 2.44
CA ILE A 90 13.18 -2.32 1.03
C ILE A 90 11.66 -2.53 0.98
N LEU A 91 11.16 -3.47 1.79
CA LEU A 91 9.73 -3.73 1.90
C LEU A 91 8.97 -2.48 2.33
N TYR A 92 9.47 -1.77 3.34
CA TYR A 92 8.88 -0.53 3.81
C TYR A 92 8.81 0.52 2.68
N ASP A 93 9.89 0.72 1.92
CA ASP A 93 9.93 1.71 0.84
C ASP A 93 8.96 1.37 -0.30
N ILE A 94 9.00 0.11 -0.78
CA ILE A 94 8.11 -0.36 -1.85
C ILE A 94 6.64 -0.28 -1.39
N ILE A 95 6.31 -0.85 -0.24
CA ILE A 95 4.92 -0.93 0.23
C ILE A 95 4.40 0.47 0.55
N SER A 96 5.22 1.39 1.10
CA SER A 96 4.80 2.77 1.35
C SER A 96 4.32 3.49 0.09
N ASN A 97 4.77 3.08 -1.09
CA ASN A 97 4.37 3.63 -2.37
C ASN A 97 3.36 2.75 -3.13
N ALA A 98 2.98 1.60 -2.56
CA ALA A 98 2.03 0.66 -3.13
C ALA A 98 0.61 0.85 -2.59
N ALA A 99 -0.37 0.23 -3.27
CA ALA A 99 -1.78 0.25 -2.90
C ALA A 99 -2.06 -0.44 -1.55
N GLY A 100 -1.21 -1.39 -1.13
CA GLY A 100 -1.35 -2.09 0.14
C GLY A 100 -0.93 -1.30 1.38
N ASN A 101 -0.50 -0.04 1.24
CA ASN A 101 -0.08 0.77 2.38
C ASN A 101 -1.25 1.24 3.24
N SER A 102 -0.94 1.63 4.47
CA SER A 102 -1.83 2.40 5.33
C SER A 102 -1.03 3.52 6.01
N TRP A 103 -1.74 4.50 6.60
CA TRP A 103 -1.07 5.48 7.45
C TRP A 103 -0.33 4.81 8.60
N VAL A 104 -0.95 3.79 9.22
CA VAL A 104 -0.34 2.98 10.28
C VAL A 104 0.96 2.35 9.80
N PHE A 105 0.98 1.74 8.62
CA PHE A 105 2.19 1.17 8.03
C PHE A 105 3.30 2.23 7.91
N LYS A 106 2.99 3.37 7.28
CA LYS A 106 3.96 4.46 7.04
C LYS A 106 4.55 5.05 8.31
N ASN A 107 3.77 5.12 9.39
CA ASN A 107 4.18 5.84 10.60
C ASN A 107 4.70 4.91 11.70
N LEU A 108 4.17 3.69 11.80
CA LEU A 108 4.51 2.76 12.88
C LEU A 108 5.57 1.74 12.47
N VAL A 109 5.63 1.30 11.20
CA VAL A 109 6.66 0.34 10.75
C VAL A 109 8.08 0.89 10.92
N PRO A 110 8.41 2.14 10.56
CA PRO A 110 9.75 2.67 10.79
C PRO A 110 10.16 2.68 12.26
N GLN A 111 9.19 2.85 13.17
CA GLN A 111 9.45 2.77 14.62
C GLN A 111 9.73 1.31 15.02
N LEU A 112 9.02 0.33 14.43
CA LEU A 112 9.23 -1.10 14.67
C LEU A 112 10.62 -1.53 14.21
N LEU A 113 11.00 -1.16 12.98
CA LEU A 113 12.28 -1.51 12.38
C LEU A 113 13.46 -0.92 13.16
N ARG A 114 13.32 0.29 13.70
CA ARG A 114 14.34 0.94 14.55
C ARG A 114 14.38 0.41 15.99
N GLY A 115 13.44 -0.45 16.37
CA GLY A 115 13.30 -0.91 17.76
C GLY A 115 12.85 0.19 18.74
N VAL A 116 12.40 1.34 18.24
CA VAL A 116 11.88 2.45 19.04
C VAL A 116 10.39 2.24 19.21
N GLN A 117 10.01 1.20 19.94
CA GLN A 117 8.62 1.00 20.34
C GLN A 117 8.41 1.50 21.75
N THR A 118 7.21 1.99 22.03
CA THR A 118 6.81 2.33 23.39
C THR A 118 5.66 1.42 23.80
N LYS A 119 5.80 0.72 24.92
CA LYS A 119 4.73 -0.09 25.55
C LYS A 119 3.42 0.68 25.68
N HIS A 120 3.51 2.00 25.82
CA HIS A 120 2.37 2.91 25.84
C HIS A 120 1.49 2.79 24.59
N LEU A 121 2.06 2.77 23.38
CA LEU A 121 1.29 2.71 22.13
C LEU A 121 0.45 1.44 22.04
N LEU A 122 1.00 0.30 22.42
CA LEU A 122 0.29 -0.98 22.36
C LEU A 122 -0.78 -1.09 23.44
N ASN A 123 -0.51 -0.60 24.65
CA ASN A 123 -1.55 -0.53 25.68
C ASN A 123 -2.71 0.35 25.23
N THR A 124 -2.43 1.48 24.58
CA THR A 124 -3.47 2.30 23.94
C THR A 124 -4.25 1.50 22.91
N PHE A 125 -3.60 0.76 22.01
CA PHE A 125 -4.30 -0.11 21.06
C PHE A 125 -5.15 -1.17 21.76
N VAL A 126 -4.61 -1.94 22.71
CA VAL A 126 -5.35 -2.99 23.42
C VAL A 126 -6.62 -2.42 24.08
N GLN A 127 -6.50 -1.27 24.76
CA GLN A 127 -7.62 -0.60 25.42
C GLN A 127 -8.64 -0.04 24.42
N SER A 128 -8.19 0.69 23.38
CA SER A 128 -9.09 1.24 22.36
C SER A 128 -9.85 0.14 21.63
N LEU A 129 -9.17 -0.95 21.25
CA LEU A 129 -9.82 -2.05 20.53
C LEU A 129 -10.78 -2.87 21.41
N GLU A 130 -10.52 -2.96 22.72
CA GLU A 130 -11.47 -3.56 23.67
C GLU A 130 -12.78 -2.76 23.71
N ILE A 131 -12.70 -1.43 23.78
CA ILE A 131 -13.87 -0.54 23.71
C ILE A 131 -14.65 -0.74 22.41
N VAL A 132 -13.96 -0.87 21.28
CA VAL A 132 -14.60 -1.12 19.97
C VAL A 132 -15.31 -2.48 19.97
N LEU A 133 -14.67 -3.53 20.50
CA LEU A 133 -15.27 -4.86 20.59
C LEU A 133 -16.51 -4.87 21.50
N ASP A 134 -16.49 -4.16 22.61
CA ASP A 134 -17.63 -4.06 23.51
C ASP A 134 -18.78 -3.27 22.90
N MET A 135 -18.49 -2.18 22.18
CA MET A 135 -19.48 -1.48 21.37
C MET A 135 -20.10 -2.42 20.33
N ALA A 136 -19.29 -3.19 19.60
CA ALA A 136 -19.77 -4.14 18.60
C ALA A 136 -20.67 -5.22 19.20
N LYS A 137 -20.33 -5.74 20.39
CA LYS A 137 -21.20 -6.66 21.16
C LYS A 137 -22.53 -6.02 21.50
N SER A 138 -22.55 -4.77 21.95
CA SER A 138 -23.79 -4.04 22.28
C SER A 138 -24.71 -3.88 21.06
N CYS A 139 -24.12 -3.80 19.86
CA CYS A 139 -24.82 -3.75 18.59
C CYS A 139 -25.15 -5.13 17.99
N THR A 140 -24.78 -6.23 18.64
CA THR A 140 -24.85 -7.60 18.08
C THR A 140 -24.17 -7.70 16.71
N PHE A 141 -23.01 -7.05 16.56
CA PHE A 141 -22.26 -6.97 15.29
C PHE A 141 -20.92 -7.73 15.37
N PRO A 142 -20.64 -8.68 14.45
CA PRO A 142 -19.40 -9.45 14.48
C PRO A 142 -18.20 -8.68 13.90
N LEU A 143 -17.08 -8.69 14.61
CA LEU A 143 -15.80 -8.12 14.16
C LEU A 143 -14.67 -9.18 14.16
N PRO A 144 -14.70 -10.19 13.26
CA PRO A 144 -13.78 -11.32 13.31
C PRO A 144 -12.31 -10.91 13.13
N LEU A 145 -12.02 -10.01 12.20
CA LEU A 145 -10.65 -9.52 11.97
C LEU A 145 -10.12 -8.75 13.18
N LEU A 146 -10.96 -7.89 13.77
CA LEU A 146 -10.57 -7.13 14.95
C LEU A 146 -10.34 -8.05 16.15
N ALA A 147 -11.17 -9.07 16.33
CA ALA A 147 -11.01 -10.03 17.43
C ALA A 147 -9.65 -10.75 17.35
N VAL A 148 -9.24 -11.20 16.15
CA VAL A 148 -7.92 -11.80 15.95
C VAL A 148 -6.80 -10.79 16.20
N ALA A 149 -6.90 -9.59 15.63
CA ALA A 149 -5.90 -8.54 15.82
C ALA A 149 -5.74 -8.15 17.31
N HIS A 150 -6.85 -8.01 18.04
CA HIS A 150 -6.86 -7.72 19.47
C HIS A 150 -6.21 -8.83 20.29
N GLN A 151 -6.50 -10.09 19.98
CA GLN A 151 -5.86 -11.22 20.66
C GLN A 151 -4.35 -11.29 20.37
N GLN A 152 -3.90 -10.98 19.15
CA GLN A 152 -2.47 -10.87 18.85
C GLN A 152 -1.81 -9.75 19.66
N LEU A 153 -2.46 -8.59 19.80
CA LEU A 153 -1.98 -7.47 20.61
C LEU A 153 -1.91 -7.81 22.11
N ILE A 154 -2.90 -8.54 22.64
CA ILE A 154 -2.89 -9.07 24.01
C ILE A 154 -1.74 -10.06 24.19
N ALA A 155 -1.56 -10.99 23.25
CA ALA A 155 -0.48 -11.97 23.28
C ALA A 155 0.90 -11.30 23.26
N GLY A 156 1.08 -10.26 22.44
CA GLY A 156 2.29 -9.44 22.49
C GLY A 156 2.48 -8.77 23.85
N SER A 157 1.42 -8.14 24.36
CA SER A 157 1.41 -7.40 25.64
C SER A 157 1.70 -8.28 26.86
N SER A 158 1.21 -9.51 26.88
CA SER A 158 1.35 -10.45 28.01
C SER A 158 2.75 -11.01 28.19
N HIS A 159 3.57 -11.04 27.13
CA HIS A 159 4.96 -11.48 27.19
C HIS A 159 5.93 -10.37 27.67
N SER A 160 5.41 -9.20 28.06
CA SER A 160 6.19 -8.06 28.57
C SER A 160 6.41 -8.13 30.10
N SER A 161 7.23 -9.07 30.56
CA SER A 161 7.69 -9.06 31.97
C SER A 161 8.73 -7.94 32.18
N GLY A 162 8.28 -6.79 32.71
CA GLY A 162 9.15 -5.69 33.19
C GLY A 162 9.04 -4.33 32.47
N ASN A 163 10.02 -3.46 32.74
CA ASN A 163 10.12 -2.05 32.32
C ASN A 163 10.87 -1.86 30.98
N ASP A 164 10.77 -2.82 30.07
CA ASP A 164 11.62 -2.87 28.86
C ASP A 164 10.74 -2.95 27.61
N ASP A 165 10.68 -1.85 26.87
CA ASP A 165 9.79 -1.62 25.72
C ASP A 165 10.12 -2.52 24.51
N ALA A 166 11.32 -3.10 24.45
CA ALA A 166 11.83 -3.91 23.33
C ALA A 166 11.32 -5.36 23.28
N LYS A 167 10.35 -5.75 24.13
CA LYS A 167 9.92 -7.16 24.32
C LYS A 167 8.70 -7.59 23.49
N LEU A 168 7.98 -6.64 22.89
CA LEU A 168 6.70 -6.89 22.21
C LEU A 168 6.88 -7.44 20.80
N ILE A 169 7.73 -6.78 20.01
CA ILE A 169 8.18 -7.31 18.72
C ILE A 169 8.75 -8.71 18.93
N LYS A 170 9.59 -8.92 19.96
CA LYS A 170 10.17 -10.24 20.28
C LYS A 170 9.14 -11.35 20.48
N ALA A 171 7.95 -11.04 20.99
CA ALA A 171 6.87 -12.02 21.11
C ALA A 171 6.40 -12.47 19.72
N TRP A 172 6.19 -11.52 18.80
CA TRP A 172 5.87 -11.82 17.41
C TRP A 172 7.04 -12.43 16.65
N GLU A 173 8.27 -11.98 16.86
CA GLU A 173 9.47 -12.60 16.26
C GLU A 173 9.61 -14.06 16.68
N LYS A 174 9.27 -14.39 17.93
CA LYS A 174 9.24 -15.77 18.41
C LYS A 174 8.12 -16.59 17.75
N VAL A 175 6.95 -16.01 17.55
CA VAL A 175 5.81 -16.67 16.87
C VAL A 175 6.13 -16.91 15.40
N TYR A 176 6.68 -15.92 14.71
CA TYR A 176 6.96 -15.99 13.27
C TYR A 176 8.32 -16.61 12.94
N GLY A 177 9.22 -16.73 13.93
CA GLY A 177 10.59 -17.22 13.72
C GLY A 177 11.51 -16.22 13.02
N VAL A 178 11.12 -14.93 12.95
CA VAL A 178 11.82 -13.89 12.18
C VAL A 178 12.19 -12.74 13.11
N ASN A 179 13.46 -12.37 13.18
CA ASN A 179 13.88 -11.17 13.91
C ASN A 179 13.89 -9.95 12.97
N ILE A 180 12.79 -9.19 12.93
CA ILE A 180 12.63 -8.07 11.99
C ILE A 180 13.55 -6.90 12.32
N THR A 181 13.87 -6.69 13.60
CA THR A 181 14.77 -5.60 14.01
C THR A 181 16.21 -5.93 13.64
N ALA A 182 16.66 -7.17 13.83
CA ALA A 182 17.98 -7.61 13.39
C ALA A 182 18.08 -7.55 11.86
N ALA A 183 17.09 -8.12 11.15
CA ALA A 183 17.04 -8.09 9.69
C ALA A 183 17.06 -6.65 9.12
N ALA A 184 16.45 -5.68 9.83
CA ALA A 184 16.45 -4.28 9.44
C ALA A 184 17.78 -3.55 9.72
N ASN A 185 18.64 -4.11 10.57
CA ASN A 185 19.95 -3.57 10.92
C ASN A 185 21.10 -4.32 10.23
N GLU A 186 20.82 -5.34 9.42
CA GLU A 186 21.82 -5.99 8.59
C GLU A 186 22.32 -5.01 7.51
N GLY A 187 23.64 -4.86 7.40
CA GLY A 187 24.31 -3.71 6.77
C GLY A 187 24.29 -3.71 5.24
N THR A 188 23.12 -3.73 4.61
CA THR A 188 23.02 -3.90 3.15
C THR A 188 22.04 -2.96 2.45
N TYR A 189 21.44 -1.98 3.14
CA TYR A 189 20.46 -1.11 2.50
C TYR A 189 20.69 0.39 2.74
N SER A 190 21.07 1.08 1.66
CA SER A 190 20.84 2.51 1.49
C SER A 190 19.93 2.70 0.27
N PRO A 191 18.74 3.31 0.40
CA PRO A 191 17.87 3.62 -0.75
C PRO A 191 18.61 4.39 -1.85
N GLU A 192 19.56 5.26 -1.46
CA GLU A 192 20.37 6.09 -2.35
C GLU A 192 21.36 5.26 -3.17
N GLN A 193 21.83 4.12 -2.66
CA GLN A 193 22.76 3.24 -3.38
C GLN A 193 22.07 2.38 -4.43
N LEU A 194 20.82 1.93 -4.17
CA LEU A 194 20.07 1.09 -5.11
C LEU A 194 19.66 1.88 -6.38
N GLY A 195 19.24 3.13 -6.21
CA GLY A 195 18.90 4.03 -7.32
C GLY A 195 20.09 4.35 -8.23
N ASN A 196 21.31 4.31 -7.69
CA ASN A 196 22.55 4.57 -8.43
C ASN A 196 23.17 3.32 -9.06
N GLN A 197 22.89 2.11 -8.55
CA GLN A 197 23.36 0.86 -9.18
C GLN A 197 22.57 0.49 -10.44
N LEU A 198 21.32 0.92 -10.55
CA LEU A 198 20.46 0.66 -11.72
C LEU A 198 20.78 1.55 -12.94
N THR A 199 21.52 2.64 -12.75
CA THR A 199 21.92 3.59 -13.80
C THR A 199 23.29 3.29 -14.42
N ALA A 200 23.97 2.22 -13.99
CA ALA A 200 25.28 1.85 -14.52
C ALA A 200 25.18 1.22 -15.92
N GLU A 201 25.65 1.99 -16.91
CA GLU A 201 26.02 1.62 -18.29
C GLU A 201 25.23 0.47 -18.93
N ALA A 202 23.93 0.71 -19.19
CA ALA A 202 23.20 -0.11 -20.13
C ALA A 202 23.77 0.08 -21.54
N ASN A 203 24.18 -1.01 -22.19
CA ASN A 203 24.37 -1.03 -23.64
C ASN A 203 23.13 -0.45 -24.33
N SER A 204 23.30 0.24 -25.45
CA SER A 204 22.21 0.88 -26.19
C SER A 204 21.17 -0.14 -26.64
N VAL A 205 20.11 -0.33 -25.85
CA VAL A 205 18.89 -1.02 -26.28
C VAL A 205 18.24 -0.11 -27.32
N ASN A 206 18.31 -0.50 -28.58
CA ASN A 206 17.85 0.32 -29.69
C ASN A 206 16.36 0.15 -29.94
N ARG A 207 15.79 -1.04 -29.68
CA ARG A 207 14.37 -1.35 -29.90
C ARG A 207 13.78 -2.28 -28.85
N ILE A 208 12.60 -1.92 -28.36
CA ILE A 208 11.82 -2.68 -27.38
C ILE A 208 10.49 -3.10 -27.99
N GLY A 209 10.17 -4.38 -27.91
CA GLY A 209 8.83 -4.89 -28.14
C GLY A 209 8.03 -4.85 -26.84
N PHE A 210 6.77 -4.41 -26.88
CA PHE A 210 5.92 -4.33 -25.70
C PHE A 210 4.54 -4.94 -25.99
N ILE A 211 4.21 -6.03 -25.33
CA ILE A 211 2.96 -6.75 -25.50
C ILE A 211 2.11 -6.61 -24.24
N GLY A 212 0.91 -6.06 -24.39
CA GLY A 212 -0.04 -5.81 -23.30
C GLY A 212 -0.03 -4.35 -22.85
N LEU A 213 -0.78 -3.49 -23.53
CA LEU A 213 -0.95 -2.06 -23.28
C LEU A 213 -2.25 -1.77 -22.49
N GLY A 214 -2.60 -2.68 -21.57
CA GLY A 214 -3.74 -2.53 -20.67
C GLY A 214 -3.50 -1.51 -19.56
N ALA A 215 -4.23 -1.65 -18.45
CA ALA A 215 -4.25 -0.69 -17.35
C ALA A 215 -2.87 -0.32 -16.78
N MET A 216 -1.96 -1.30 -16.67
CA MET A 216 -0.60 -1.09 -16.18
C MET A 216 0.41 -0.92 -17.32
N GLY A 217 0.35 -1.80 -18.33
CA GLY A 217 1.35 -1.84 -19.40
C GLY A 217 1.38 -0.56 -20.26
N PHE A 218 0.26 0.14 -20.43
CA PHE A 218 0.24 1.42 -21.15
C PHE A 218 1.16 2.46 -20.47
N GLY A 219 1.09 2.58 -19.14
CA GLY A 219 1.92 3.50 -18.38
C GLY A 219 3.41 3.14 -18.47
N MET A 220 3.72 1.84 -18.44
CA MET A 220 5.09 1.34 -18.60
C MET A 220 5.65 1.65 -19.99
N ALA A 221 4.90 1.33 -21.04
CA ALA A 221 5.31 1.55 -22.43
C ALA A 221 5.50 3.04 -22.75
N THR A 222 4.60 3.90 -22.28
CA THR A 222 4.73 5.36 -22.46
C THR A 222 5.89 5.95 -21.66
N GLN A 223 6.24 5.38 -20.50
CA GLN A 223 7.43 5.80 -19.77
C GLN A 223 8.73 5.45 -20.51
N LEU A 224 8.79 4.29 -21.18
CA LEU A 224 9.92 3.93 -22.05
C LEU A 224 10.09 4.93 -23.19
N LEU A 225 8.99 5.39 -23.82
CA LEU A 225 9.03 6.45 -24.84
C LEU A 225 9.61 7.75 -24.29
N LYS A 226 9.20 8.18 -23.08
CA LYS A 226 9.74 9.38 -22.41
C LYS A 226 11.22 9.26 -22.08
N SER A 227 11.71 8.04 -21.91
CA SER A 227 13.14 7.73 -21.73
C SER A 227 13.90 7.62 -23.06
N ASN A 228 13.30 8.01 -24.18
CA ASN A 228 13.86 7.99 -25.53
C ASN A 228 14.12 6.59 -26.11
N PHE A 229 13.45 5.55 -25.60
CA PHE A 229 13.49 4.23 -26.24
C PHE A 229 12.49 4.17 -27.40
N CYS A 230 12.88 3.46 -28.47
CA CYS A 230 11.96 3.10 -29.54
C CYS A 230 11.12 1.88 -29.11
N VAL A 231 9.81 2.07 -28.93
CA VAL A 231 8.90 1.02 -28.46
C VAL A 231 7.89 0.68 -29.54
N LEU A 232 7.85 -0.60 -29.90
CA LEU A 232 6.82 -1.19 -30.76
C LEU A 232 5.83 -1.93 -29.86
N GLY A 233 4.56 -1.53 -29.89
CA GLY A 233 3.52 -2.00 -28.98
C GLY A 233 2.48 -2.90 -29.64
N TYR A 234 2.00 -3.91 -28.92
CA TYR A 234 0.83 -4.72 -29.29
C TYR A 234 -0.12 -4.89 -28.11
N ASP A 235 -1.41 -4.88 -28.40
CA ASP A 235 -2.49 -5.23 -27.48
C ASP A 235 -3.66 -5.78 -28.29
N VAL A 236 -4.39 -6.72 -27.71
CA VAL A 236 -5.58 -7.33 -28.33
C VAL A 236 -6.73 -6.33 -28.46
N TYR A 237 -6.77 -5.30 -27.62
CA TYR A 237 -7.79 -4.26 -27.62
C TYR A 237 -7.37 -3.07 -28.47
N HIS A 238 -7.77 -3.05 -29.75
CA HIS A 238 -7.35 -2.03 -30.72
C HIS A 238 -7.37 -0.56 -30.27
N PRO A 239 -8.34 -0.07 -29.48
CA PRO A 239 -8.31 1.33 -29.02
C PRO A 239 -7.08 1.71 -28.19
N THR A 240 -6.43 0.78 -27.47
CA THR A 240 -5.18 1.07 -26.75
C THR A 240 -4.01 1.27 -27.70
N LEU A 241 -3.98 0.58 -28.85
CA LEU A 241 -2.99 0.80 -29.90
C LEU A 241 -3.06 2.21 -30.45
N SER A 242 -4.27 2.69 -30.80
CA SER A 242 -4.45 4.07 -31.28
C SER A 242 -4.01 5.10 -30.25
N ARG A 243 -4.34 4.85 -28.97
CA ARG A 243 -3.91 5.71 -27.87
C ARG A 243 -2.38 5.69 -27.70
N PHE A 244 -1.72 4.55 -27.88
CA PHE A 244 -0.27 4.43 -27.75
C PHE A 244 0.48 5.09 -28.91
N ALA A 245 -0.05 4.94 -30.14
CA ALA A 245 0.47 5.63 -31.31
C ALA A 245 0.42 7.17 -31.15
N ASN A 246 -0.66 7.70 -30.53
CA ASN A 246 -0.77 9.13 -30.23
C ASN A 246 0.28 9.64 -29.23
N GLU A 247 0.83 8.77 -28.38
CA GLU A 247 1.92 9.09 -27.45
C GLU A 247 3.31 8.96 -28.13
N GLY A 248 3.36 8.63 -29.42
CA GLY A 248 4.59 8.48 -30.21
C GLY A 248 5.12 7.04 -30.29
N GLY A 249 4.38 6.05 -29.78
CA GLY A 249 4.73 4.65 -29.90
C GLY A 249 4.50 4.08 -31.29
N LEU A 250 5.29 3.10 -31.70
CA LEU A 250 4.99 2.31 -32.89
C LEU A 250 4.00 1.20 -32.51
N VAL A 251 3.17 0.75 -33.44
CA VAL A 251 2.21 -0.34 -33.19
C VAL A 251 2.37 -1.46 -34.20
N GLY A 252 2.32 -2.70 -33.72
CA GLY A 252 2.25 -3.90 -34.57
C GLY A 252 0.87 -4.55 -34.54
N SER A 253 0.64 -5.48 -35.46
CA SER A 253 -0.62 -6.22 -35.62
C SER A 253 -0.65 -7.57 -34.90
N SER A 254 0.50 -8.05 -34.38
CA SER A 254 0.62 -9.33 -33.68
C SER A 254 1.80 -9.39 -32.72
N PRO A 255 1.82 -10.33 -31.75
CA PRO A 255 2.97 -10.60 -30.89
C PRO A 255 4.26 -10.87 -31.69
N ALA A 256 4.17 -11.70 -32.74
CA ALA A 256 5.29 -12.00 -33.62
C ALA A 256 5.85 -10.75 -34.30
N GLU A 257 5.00 -9.87 -34.85
CA GLU A 257 5.46 -8.64 -35.51
C GLU A 257 6.18 -7.71 -34.54
N VAL A 258 5.63 -7.54 -33.34
CA VAL A 258 6.22 -6.67 -32.30
C VAL A 258 7.53 -7.22 -31.74
N SER A 259 7.76 -8.52 -31.89
CA SER A 259 8.98 -9.19 -31.43
C SER A 259 10.11 -9.17 -32.47
N LYS A 260 9.89 -8.66 -33.68
CA LYS A 260 10.93 -8.60 -34.72
C LYS A 260 11.94 -7.51 -34.44
N ASP A 261 13.22 -7.83 -34.60
CA ASP A 261 14.35 -6.91 -34.49
C ASP A 261 14.37 -6.11 -33.16
N VAL A 262 13.94 -6.74 -32.07
CA VAL A 262 13.98 -6.15 -30.72
C VAL A 262 15.11 -6.75 -29.91
N ASP A 263 15.76 -5.92 -29.10
CA ASP A 263 16.77 -6.37 -28.13
C ASP A 263 16.09 -6.92 -26.86
N VAL A 264 14.92 -6.36 -26.53
CA VAL A 264 14.12 -6.71 -25.35
C VAL A 264 12.64 -6.80 -25.73
N LEU A 265 11.98 -7.88 -25.32
CA LEU A 265 10.53 -8.04 -25.39
C LEU A 265 9.93 -7.99 -23.98
N VAL A 266 9.07 -7.02 -23.73
CA VAL A 266 8.29 -6.92 -22.49
C VAL A 266 6.91 -7.52 -22.74
N ILE A 267 6.50 -8.46 -21.90
CA ILE A 267 5.17 -9.07 -21.92
C ILE A 267 4.47 -8.72 -20.60
N MET A 268 3.42 -7.92 -20.69
CA MET A 268 2.61 -7.45 -19.56
C MET A 268 1.18 -7.96 -19.68
N VAL A 269 0.92 -9.15 -19.15
CA VAL A 269 -0.36 -9.86 -19.29
C VAL A 269 -0.87 -10.38 -17.95
N THR A 270 -2.17 -10.69 -17.86
CA THR A 270 -2.84 -10.98 -16.59
C THR A 270 -2.57 -12.39 -16.08
N ASN A 271 -2.40 -13.39 -16.94
CA ASN A 271 -2.27 -14.79 -16.50
C ASN A 271 -1.38 -15.63 -17.42
N GLU A 272 -1.14 -16.87 -16.98
CA GLU A 272 -0.29 -17.84 -17.66
C GLU A 272 -0.78 -18.15 -19.07
N ALA A 273 -2.08 -18.40 -19.26
CA ALA A 273 -2.64 -18.70 -20.58
C ALA A 273 -2.42 -17.56 -21.58
N GLN A 274 -2.50 -16.31 -21.14
CA GLN A 274 -2.17 -15.16 -21.98
C GLN A 274 -0.67 -15.08 -22.28
N ALA A 275 0.19 -15.34 -21.30
CA ALA A 275 1.64 -15.36 -21.50
C ALA A 275 2.04 -16.45 -22.49
N GLU A 276 1.48 -17.66 -22.34
CA GLU A 276 1.68 -18.80 -23.23
C GLU A 276 1.17 -18.49 -24.64
N SER A 277 -0.04 -17.93 -24.78
CA SER A 277 -0.59 -17.54 -26.07
C SER A 277 0.26 -16.46 -26.77
N VAL A 278 0.79 -15.49 -26.02
CA VAL A 278 1.66 -14.44 -26.56
C VAL A 278 3.00 -15.02 -27.00
N LEU A 279 3.56 -15.98 -26.28
CA LEU A 279 4.85 -16.58 -26.59
C LEU A 279 4.76 -17.62 -27.71
N PHE A 280 3.80 -18.53 -27.62
CA PHE A 280 3.75 -19.79 -28.38
C PHE A 280 2.51 -19.99 -29.24
N GLY A 281 1.55 -19.05 -29.23
CA GLY A 281 0.37 -19.13 -30.10
C GLY A 281 0.70 -19.01 -31.60
N ASP A 282 -0.32 -19.11 -32.46
CA ASP A 282 -0.17 -19.11 -33.93
C ASP A 282 0.58 -17.88 -34.48
N HIS A 283 0.50 -16.75 -33.77
CA HIS A 283 1.25 -15.53 -34.05
C HIS A 283 2.14 -15.12 -32.88
N GLY A 284 2.66 -16.11 -32.16
CA GLY A 284 3.45 -15.95 -30.94
C GLY A 284 4.83 -15.34 -31.17
N ALA A 285 5.30 -14.61 -30.17
CA ALA A 285 6.54 -13.86 -30.16
C ALA A 285 7.78 -14.70 -30.47
N ILE A 286 7.85 -15.94 -29.94
CA ILE A 286 9.04 -16.81 -30.03
C ILE A 286 9.42 -17.11 -31.49
N SER A 287 8.43 -17.20 -32.38
CA SER A 287 8.69 -17.49 -33.79
C SER A 287 9.45 -16.39 -34.53
N ALA A 288 9.43 -15.16 -33.99
CA ALA A 288 10.00 -13.98 -34.62
C ALA A 288 11.09 -13.29 -33.78
N LEU A 289 11.31 -13.75 -32.55
CA LEU A 289 12.23 -13.13 -31.61
C LEU A 289 13.70 -13.39 -32.03
N PRO A 290 14.57 -12.36 -32.11
CA PRO A 290 15.98 -12.53 -32.45
C PRO A 290 16.73 -13.39 -31.44
N SER A 291 17.73 -14.13 -31.92
CA SER A 291 18.66 -14.83 -31.04
C SER A 291 19.41 -13.85 -30.14
N GLY A 292 19.37 -14.07 -28.83
CA GLY A 292 20.01 -13.22 -27.84
C GLY A 292 19.13 -12.10 -27.27
N ALA A 293 17.90 -11.93 -27.77
CA ALA A 293 16.94 -10.99 -27.18
C ALA A 293 16.49 -11.46 -25.78
N SER A 294 16.26 -10.50 -24.88
CA SER A 294 15.76 -10.77 -23.53
C SER A 294 14.24 -10.68 -23.46
N ILE A 295 13.61 -11.59 -22.72
CA ILE A 295 12.17 -11.53 -22.44
C ILE A 295 11.97 -11.09 -20.99
N ILE A 296 11.23 -9.99 -20.79
CA ILE A 296 10.76 -9.54 -19.48
C ILE A 296 9.29 -9.93 -19.37
N LEU A 297 8.99 -10.96 -18.59
CA LEU A 297 7.62 -11.37 -18.31
C LEU A 297 7.14 -10.71 -17.02
N ALA A 298 6.25 -9.72 -17.16
CA ALA A 298 5.55 -9.08 -16.06
C ALA A 298 4.10 -9.60 -16.05
N SER A 299 3.83 -10.57 -15.18
CA SER A 299 2.50 -11.17 -15.04
C SER A 299 2.25 -11.55 -13.58
N THR A 300 0.99 -11.83 -13.21
CA THR A 300 0.66 -12.36 -11.87
C THR A 300 0.74 -13.89 -11.83
N VAL A 301 1.62 -14.49 -12.64
CA VAL A 301 1.88 -15.94 -12.65
C VAL A 301 2.77 -16.26 -11.44
N SER A 302 2.38 -17.26 -10.64
CA SER A 302 3.04 -17.68 -9.40
C SER A 302 3.35 -19.16 -9.41
#